data_AF-A0A6L7GVD8-F1
#
_entry.id   AF-A0A6L7GVD8-F1
#
_cell.length_a   1.000
_cell.length_b   1.000
_cell.length_c   1.000
_cell.angle_alpha   90.00
_cell.angle_beta   90.00
_cell.angle_gamma   90.00
#
_symmetry.space_group_name_H-M   'P 1'
#
loop_
_entity.id
_entity.type
_entity.pdbx_description
1 polymer ?
#
loop_
_entity_poly.entity_id
_entity_poly.type
_entity_poly.pdbx_seq_one_letter_code
_entity_poly.pdbx_strand_id
1 'polypeptide(L)'
;MEAGGARRTLEPCPGAAPTAVDTGISDLGRAPTAAVTDPAGTYGDDPPGWAKFTGLAQAVADGVARRTGGGEVIGSLADRFGEGGFFDNPDNKYVVSNADAGFGPVLVLRGRAPTAPRTADGTPTMGTGQVRYWSICTEDLPTTGYLGCAYDEEIPVDELGYYTIVISAVDARPSTATTECGVTWLPAGGRQQTMVLLRNMLPDPSFSASVQRAIPGQEKATMGPYLPVGRYYPSAAAFDRLGCGSAGVTPG
;
A
#
# COMPACT_ATOMS: atom_id res chain seq x y z
N MET A 1 -9.08 45.07 10.79
CA MET A 1 -9.03 44.04 11.84
C MET A 1 -7.88 43.13 11.47
N GLU A 2 -6.71 43.33 12.09
CA GLU A 2 -5.49 42.57 11.80
C GLU A 2 -5.56 41.17 12.44
N ALA A 3 -5.22 40.15 11.66
CA ALA A 3 -5.09 38.78 12.12
C ALA A 3 -3.81 38.63 12.97
N GLY A 4 -3.93 38.83 14.28
CA GLY A 4 -2.86 38.67 15.28
C GLY A 4 -2.49 37.21 15.57
N GLY A 5 -2.24 36.38 14.54
CA GLY A 5 -1.73 35.03 14.72
C GLY A 5 -0.22 35.03 14.92
N ALA A 6 0.25 34.95 16.17
CA ALA A 6 1.67 34.81 16.46
C ALA A 6 2.23 33.54 15.78
N ARG A 7 3.21 33.70 14.89
CA ARG A 7 3.97 32.56 14.33
C ARG A 7 4.64 31.83 15.49
N ARG A 8 4.25 30.58 15.74
CA ARG A 8 4.98 29.69 16.65
C ARG A 8 6.11 29.03 15.89
N THR A 9 7.32 29.10 16.44
CA THR A 9 8.45 28.30 15.97
C THR A 9 8.14 26.85 16.25
N LEU A 10 8.11 26.01 15.20
CA LEU A 10 8.00 24.57 15.36
C LEU A 10 9.31 24.06 16.01
N GLU A 11 9.18 23.21 17.00
CA GLU A 11 10.33 22.53 17.59
C GLU A 11 11.02 21.69 16.50
N PRO A 12 12.36 21.68 16.43
CA PRO A 12 13.07 20.87 15.44
C PRO A 12 12.60 19.42 15.52
N CYS A 13 12.34 18.80 14.37
CA CYS A 13 11.98 17.38 14.32
C CYS A 13 13.09 16.57 15.04
N PRO A 14 12.74 15.63 15.94
CA PRO A 14 13.73 14.73 16.52
C PRO A 14 14.32 13.88 15.38
N GLY A 15 15.59 14.10 15.07
CA GLY A 15 16.28 13.41 13.98
C GLY A 15 17.04 14.41 13.10
N ALA A 16 18.35 14.20 12.96
CA ALA A 16 19.12 14.97 11.99
C ALA A 16 18.61 14.63 10.58
N ALA A 17 18.53 15.63 9.71
CA ALA A 17 18.33 15.37 8.28
C ALA A 17 19.46 14.42 7.82
N PRO A 18 19.15 13.34 7.07
CA PRO A 18 20.17 12.43 6.59
C PRO A 18 21.23 13.22 5.82
N THR A 19 22.49 13.01 6.19
CA THR A 19 23.64 13.75 5.66
C THR A 19 24.04 13.31 4.25
N ALA A 20 23.40 12.26 3.73
CA ALA A 20 23.58 11.73 2.39
C ALA A 20 22.26 11.18 1.84
N VAL A 21 22.04 11.35 0.54
CA VAL A 21 21.02 10.62 -0.22
C VAL A 21 21.66 9.30 -0.65
N ASP A 22 21.18 8.18 -0.13
CA ASP A 22 21.56 6.86 -0.65
C ASP A 22 20.84 6.59 -1.97
N THR A 23 21.56 6.71 -3.09
CA THR A 23 21.02 6.42 -4.42
C THR A 23 21.13 4.94 -4.80
N GLY A 24 21.69 4.08 -3.93
CA GLY A 24 22.02 2.69 -4.26
C GLY A 24 20.84 1.89 -4.80
N ILE A 25 19.62 2.11 -4.28
CA ILE A 25 18.41 1.47 -4.82
C ILE A 25 17.95 2.07 -6.15
N SER A 26 18.00 3.40 -6.28
CA SER A 26 17.71 4.05 -7.55
C SER A 26 18.70 3.62 -8.65
N ASP A 27 19.93 3.33 -8.26
CA ASP A 27 21.00 2.86 -9.15
C ASP A 27 20.87 1.36 -9.45
N LEU A 28 20.44 0.52 -8.49
CA LEU A 28 20.06 -0.88 -8.72
C LEU A 28 18.84 -1.00 -9.63
N GLY A 29 17.84 -0.13 -9.48
CA GLY A 29 16.67 -0.04 -10.37
C GLY A 29 16.99 0.54 -11.75
N ARG A 30 18.11 1.30 -11.88
CA ARG A 30 18.65 1.81 -13.16
C ARG A 30 19.60 0.84 -13.86
N ALA A 31 20.14 -0.15 -13.15
CA ALA A 31 20.93 -1.20 -13.78
C ALA A 31 20.09 -1.83 -14.89
N PRO A 32 20.67 -2.12 -16.07
CA PRO A 32 19.90 -2.60 -17.22
C PRO A 32 19.04 -3.77 -16.76
N THR A 33 17.73 -3.63 -17.00
CA THR A 33 16.59 -4.48 -16.64
C THR A 33 16.69 -5.93 -17.14
N ALA A 34 17.86 -6.35 -17.63
CA ALA A 34 18.19 -7.66 -18.14
C ALA A 34 18.58 -8.69 -17.05
N ALA A 35 18.80 -8.28 -15.80
CA ALA A 35 19.41 -9.18 -14.79
C ALA A 35 18.43 -9.93 -13.87
N VAL A 36 17.15 -9.55 -13.79
CA VAL A 36 16.17 -10.25 -12.95
C VAL A 36 15.00 -10.68 -13.81
N THR A 37 15.12 -11.80 -14.51
CA THR A 37 14.00 -12.46 -15.21
C THR A 37 13.36 -13.47 -14.28
N ASP A 38 12.92 -13.01 -13.12
CA ASP A 38 12.24 -13.89 -12.18
C ASP A 38 10.92 -14.37 -12.81
N PRO A 39 10.63 -15.68 -12.75
CA PRO A 39 9.39 -16.22 -13.31
C PRO A 39 8.17 -15.50 -12.76
N ALA A 40 7.09 -15.41 -13.56
CA ALA A 40 5.82 -14.92 -13.06
C ALA A 40 5.37 -15.72 -11.83
N GLY A 41 4.88 -15.03 -10.80
CA GLY A 41 4.47 -15.62 -9.53
C GLY A 41 5.65 -15.89 -8.59
N THR A 42 6.77 -15.20 -8.75
CA THR A 42 7.93 -15.30 -7.83
C THR A 42 7.84 -14.26 -6.71
N TYR A 43 7.11 -13.16 -6.93
CA TYR A 43 6.98 -12.08 -5.95
C TYR A 43 5.64 -12.12 -5.21
N GLY A 44 5.70 -12.05 -3.89
CA GLY A 44 4.51 -12.10 -3.04
C GLY A 44 3.85 -13.48 -2.96
N ASP A 45 2.59 -13.47 -2.52
CA ASP A 45 1.85 -14.67 -2.14
C ASP A 45 0.47 -14.72 -2.84
N ASP A 46 -0.11 -15.91 -2.93
CA ASP A 46 -1.52 -16.13 -3.31
C ASP A 46 -2.22 -16.95 -2.21
N PRO A 47 -3.15 -16.35 -1.43
CA PRO A 47 -3.57 -14.95 -1.49
C PRO A 47 -2.47 -13.99 -1.00
N PRO A 48 -2.50 -12.70 -1.38
CA PRO A 48 -1.49 -11.73 -0.97
C PRO A 48 -1.41 -11.56 0.55
N GLY A 49 -0.21 -11.70 1.09
CA GLY A 49 0.13 -11.34 2.46
C GLY A 49 0.47 -9.85 2.60
N TRP A 50 0.36 -9.33 3.82
CA TRP A 50 0.75 -7.96 4.16
C TRP A 50 1.79 -7.97 5.28
N ALA A 51 2.75 -7.05 5.21
CA ALA A 51 3.71 -6.78 6.28
C ALA A 51 3.75 -5.30 6.63
N LYS A 52 3.94 -4.98 7.90
CA LYS A 52 4.20 -3.62 8.33
C LYS A 52 5.54 -3.16 7.79
N PHE A 53 5.54 -1.99 7.18
CA PHE A 53 6.77 -1.35 6.76
C PHE A 53 7.47 -0.77 8.00
N THR A 54 8.55 -1.43 8.42
CA THR A 54 9.42 -0.97 9.51
C THR A 54 10.70 -0.31 9.00
N GLY A 55 10.98 -0.40 7.69
CA GLY A 55 12.14 0.15 7.03
C GLY A 55 12.44 -0.57 5.70
N LEU A 56 13.32 0.01 4.89
CA LEU A 56 13.66 -0.47 3.54
C LEU A 56 14.32 -1.86 3.54
N ALA A 57 15.21 -2.12 4.49
CA ALA A 57 15.84 -3.43 4.69
C ALA A 57 14.80 -4.55 4.87
N GLN A 58 13.78 -4.29 5.70
CA GLN A 58 12.74 -5.25 6.01
C GLN A 58 11.75 -5.42 4.85
N ALA A 59 11.41 -4.35 4.14
CA ALA A 59 10.52 -4.41 2.98
C ALA A 59 11.12 -5.24 1.82
N VAL A 60 12.43 -5.10 1.57
CA VAL A 60 13.14 -5.91 0.58
C VAL A 60 13.31 -7.35 1.07
N ALA A 61 13.66 -7.55 2.35
CA ALA A 61 13.74 -8.87 2.95
C ALA A 61 12.40 -9.62 2.87
N ASP A 62 11.30 -8.99 3.24
CA ASP A 62 9.97 -9.62 3.24
C ASP A 62 9.43 -9.87 1.82
N GLY A 63 9.86 -9.07 0.84
CA GLY A 63 9.51 -9.25 -0.57
C GLY A 63 10.26 -10.37 -1.28
N VAL A 64 11.51 -10.64 -0.89
CA VAL A 64 12.39 -11.66 -1.51
C VAL A 64 12.43 -12.96 -0.68
N ALA A 65 12.37 -12.88 0.65
CA ALA A 65 12.55 -14.03 1.55
C ALA A 65 11.36 -14.99 1.60
N ARG A 66 10.17 -14.60 1.13
CA ARG A 66 8.97 -15.45 1.27
C ARG A 66 8.97 -16.71 0.40
N ARG A 67 9.93 -16.88 -0.53
CA ARG A 67 10.10 -18.17 -1.24
C ARG A 67 11.52 -18.66 -1.44
N THR A 68 12.52 -17.80 -1.58
CA THR A 68 13.90 -18.28 -1.69
C THR A 68 14.47 -18.41 -0.30
N GLY A 69 14.88 -19.61 0.10
CA GLY A 69 15.67 -19.87 1.32
C GLY A 69 17.06 -19.24 1.29
N GLY A 70 17.16 -17.96 0.93
CA GLY A 70 18.36 -17.17 0.78
C GLY A 70 18.52 -16.18 1.94
N GLY A 71 18.64 -16.71 3.17
CA GLY A 71 18.93 -15.90 4.35
C GLY A 71 20.25 -15.13 4.27
N GLU A 72 21.20 -15.56 3.44
CA GLU A 72 22.53 -14.94 3.31
C GLU A 72 22.55 -13.63 2.51
N VAL A 73 21.68 -13.47 1.49
CA VAL A 73 21.62 -12.23 0.70
C VAL A 73 21.02 -11.09 1.54
N ILE A 74 20.11 -11.44 2.45
CA ILE A 74 19.33 -10.52 3.29
C ILE A 74 20.21 -9.76 4.29
N GLY A 75 21.17 -10.42 4.94
CA GLY A 75 22.05 -9.77 5.91
C GLY A 75 22.91 -8.66 5.26
N SER A 76 23.47 -8.95 4.09
CA SER A 76 24.37 -8.02 3.39
C SER A 76 23.69 -6.75 2.86
N LEU A 77 22.37 -6.81 2.61
CA LEU A 77 21.56 -5.67 2.22
C LEU A 77 21.06 -4.91 3.46
N ALA A 78 20.53 -5.63 4.47
CA ALA A 78 20.00 -5.01 5.68
C ALA A 78 21.03 -4.16 6.44
N ASP A 79 22.28 -4.62 6.51
CA ASP A 79 23.39 -3.90 7.15
C ASP A 79 23.76 -2.57 6.45
N ARG A 80 23.31 -2.36 5.21
CA ARG A 80 23.60 -1.15 4.42
C ARG A 80 22.53 -0.08 4.52
N PHE A 81 21.34 -0.38 5.04
CA PHE A 81 20.17 0.50 4.91
C PHE A 81 19.71 1.22 6.19
N GLY A 82 20.38 1.01 7.32
CA GLY A 82 20.07 1.70 8.59
C GLY A 82 18.65 1.45 9.12
N GLU A 83 18.34 2.00 10.30
CA GLU A 83 17.05 1.80 10.98
C GLU A 83 15.97 2.83 10.60
N GLY A 84 16.25 3.77 9.68
CA GLY A 84 15.27 4.78 9.26
C GLY A 84 15.72 5.63 8.07
N GLY A 85 14.76 6.13 7.27
CA GLY A 85 15.01 7.13 6.22
C GLY A 85 14.34 6.90 4.85
N PHE A 86 13.68 5.75 4.61
CA PHE A 86 12.99 5.47 3.34
C PHE A 86 11.49 5.38 3.57
N PHE A 87 10.68 6.21 2.91
CA PHE A 87 9.23 6.39 3.14
C PHE A 87 8.80 6.75 4.58
N ASP A 88 9.74 6.95 5.51
CA ASP A 88 9.40 7.23 6.90
C ASP A 88 8.84 8.64 7.04
N ASN A 89 7.64 8.69 7.59
CA ASN A 89 6.99 9.90 8.04
C ASN A 89 6.48 9.58 9.45
N PRO A 90 6.78 10.40 10.46
CA PRO A 90 6.43 10.09 11.84
C PRO A 90 4.92 9.88 12.04
N ASP A 91 4.12 10.57 11.22
CA ASP A 91 2.66 10.58 11.29
C ASP A 91 2.00 9.52 10.37
N ASN A 92 2.72 9.03 9.37
CA ASN A 92 2.24 8.06 8.38
C ASN A 92 2.92 6.71 8.54
N LYS A 93 2.12 5.65 8.68
CA LYS A 93 2.65 4.29 8.70
C LYS A 93 1.97 3.43 7.64
N TYR A 94 2.71 2.44 7.15
CA TYR A 94 2.34 1.62 6.00
C TYR A 94 2.32 0.14 6.36
N VAL A 95 1.36 -0.57 5.79
CA VAL A 95 1.49 -2.01 5.52
C VAL A 95 1.63 -2.18 4.01
N VAL A 96 2.45 -3.13 3.62
CA VAL A 96 2.83 -3.39 2.24
C VAL A 96 2.48 -4.82 1.86
N SER A 97 1.95 -4.99 0.65
CA SER A 97 1.76 -6.27 0.00
C SER A 97 2.47 -6.27 -1.35
N ASN A 98 2.93 -7.42 -1.82
CA ASN A 98 3.49 -7.55 -3.16
C ASN A 98 2.54 -8.39 -4.01
N ALA A 99 2.21 -7.89 -5.19
CA ALA A 99 1.36 -8.52 -6.16
C ALA A 99 2.13 -8.92 -7.42
N ASP A 100 1.78 -10.05 -8.00
CA ASP A 100 2.41 -10.59 -9.20
C ASP A 100 1.35 -11.22 -10.11
N ALA A 101 1.27 -10.75 -11.37
CA ALA A 101 0.28 -11.29 -12.32
C ALA A 101 0.48 -12.76 -12.67
N GLY A 102 1.60 -13.39 -12.28
CA GLY A 102 1.77 -14.84 -12.42
C GLY A 102 0.77 -15.67 -11.61
N PHE A 103 0.18 -15.11 -10.55
CA PHE A 103 -0.97 -15.74 -9.86
C PHE A 103 -2.31 -15.46 -10.55
N GLY A 104 -2.37 -14.38 -11.33
CA GLY A 104 -3.49 -14.01 -12.18
C GLY A 104 -3.39 -12.53 -12.56
N PRO A 105 -3.78 -12.13 -13.79
CA PRO A 105 -3.59 -10.76 -14.30
C PRO A 105 -4.43 -9.69 -13.57
N VAL A 106 -5.37 -10.09 -12.72
CA VAL A 106 -6.25 -9.17 -11.99
C VAL A 106 -6.23 -9.54 -10.52
N LEU A 107 -5.66 -8.69 -9.69
CA LEU A 107 -5.74 -8.80 -8.24
C LEU A 107 -6.91 -7.97 -7.72
N VAL A 108 -7.75 -8.57 -6.89
CA VAL A 108 -8.82 -7.87 -6.17
C VAL A 108 -8.48 -7.85 -4.69
N LEU A 109 -8.51 -6.68 -4.08
CA LEU A 109 -8.35 -6.47 -2.64
C LEU A 109 -9.68 -5.98 -2.04
N ARG A 110 -10.05 -6.50 -0.87
CA ARG A 110 -11.19 -6.01 -0.10
C ARG A 110 -10.83 -5.85 1.37
N GLY A 111 -11.18 -4.71 1.94
CA GLY A 111 -10.95 -4.38 3.34
C GLY A 111 -12.00 -3.42 3.87
N ARG A 112 -12.09 -3.28 5.18
CA ARG A 112 -12.92 -2.28 5.83
C ARG A 112 -12.23 -0.92 5.78
N ALA A 113 -12.93 0.11 5.36
CA ALA A 113 -12.42 1.48 5.37
C ALA A 113 -12.41 2.02 6.81
N PRO A 114 -11.29 2.56 7.32
CA PRO A 114 -11.35 3.42 8.48
C PRO A 114 -12.09 4.72 8.13
N THR A 115 -12.83 5.28 9.08
CA THR A 115 -13.48 6.57 8.86
C THR A 115 -12.45 7.68 8.82
N ALA A 116 -12.62 8.61 7.88
CA ALA A 116 -11.81 9.81 7.73
C ALA A 116 -12.72 11.03 7.55
N PRO A 117 -12.33 12.21 8.06
CA PRO A 117 -13.09 13.44 7.84
C PRO A 117 -13.03 13.86 6.36
N ARG A 118 -14.17 14.22 5.79
CA ARG A 118 -14.28 14.77 4.44
C ARG A 118 -13.81 16.23 4.45
N THR A 119 -12.74 16.53 3.72
CA THR A 119 -12.13 17.87 3.64
C THR A 119 -11.65 18.25 2.24
N ALA A 120 -11.77 17.36 1.24
CA ALA A 120 -11.32 17.59 -0.14
C ALA A 120 -12.05 18.76 -0.83
N ASP A 121 -13.23 19.13 -0.36
CA ASP A 121 -14.00 20.28 -0.85
C ASP A 121 -13.59 21.63 -0.24
N GLY A 122 -12.50 21.64 0.55
CA GLY A 122 -11.99 22.86 1.18
C GLY A 122 -12.68 23.20 2.51
N THR A 123 -13.36 22.24 3.13
CA THR A 123 -13.97 22.41 4.46
C THR A 123 -12.95 22.99 5.47
N PRO A 124 -13.24 24.15 6.10
CA PRO A 124 -12.26 24.88 6.90
C PRO A 124 -11.95 24.24 8.26
N THR A 125 -12.79 23.31 8.71
CA THR A 125 -12.67 22.60 9.98
C THR A 125 -12.71 21.11 9.75
N MET A 126 -11.64 20.41 10.12
CA MET A 126 -11.58 18.96 10.05
C MET A 126 -12.52 18.32 11.07
N GLY A 127 -13.40 17.43 10.61
CA GLY A 127 -14.27 16.63 11.46
C GLY A 127 -13.54 15.53 12.23
N THR A 128 -14.31 14.59 12.78
CA THR A 128 -13.78 13.41 13.46
C THR A 128 -13.60 12.22 12.50
N GLY A 129 -12.76 11.26 12.88
CA GLY A 129 -12.51 10.04 12.12
C GLY A 129 -11.58 9.10 12.89
N GLN A 130 -11.55 7.83 12.51
CA GLN A 130 -10.57 6.86 13.03
C GLN A 130 -9.15 7.18 12.56
N VAL A 131 -9.02 7.83 11.41
CA VAL A 131 -7.77 8.37 10.88
C VAL A 131 -8.00 9.77 10.34
N ARG A 132 -6.94 10.58 10.27
CA ARG A 132 -6.98 11.85 9.53
C ARG A 132 -7.07 11.62 8.03
N TYR A 133 -6.37 10.58 7.57
CA TYR A 133 -6.28 10.24 6.15
C TYR A 133 -5.87 8.77 5.99
N TRP A 134 -6.36 8.12 4.94
CA TRP A 134 -5.81 6.85 4.47
C TRP A 134 -5.78 6.77 2.95
N SER A 135 -4.91 5.90 2.43
CA SER A 135 -4.79 5.68 0.99
C SER A 135 -4.29 4.29 0.68
N ILE A 136 -4.57 3.83 -0.54
CA ILE A 136 -3.94 2.67 -1.13
C ILE A 136 -3.24 3.05 -2.43
N CYS A 137 -2.00 2.63 -2.57
CA CYS A 137 -1.12 3.01 -3.66
C CYS A 137 -0.45 1.79 -4.27
N THR A 138 -0.11 1.91 -5.55
CA THR A 138 0.64 0.92 -6.32
C THR A 138 1.94 1.56 -6.80
N GLU A 139 3.03 0.84 -6.60
CA GLU A 139 4.37 1.19 -7.07
C GLU A 139 4.97 0.02 -7.85
N ASP A 140 5.84 0.32 -8.81
CA ASP A 140 6.61 -0.67 -9.54
C ASP A 140 7.68 -1.25 -8.60
N LEU A 141 7.56 -2.53 -8.27
CA LEU A 141 8.39 -3.15 -7.22
C LEU A 141 9.90 -3.02 -7.48
N PRO A 142 10.43 -3.26 -8.69
CA PRO A 142 11.87 -3.12 -8.96
C PRO A 142 12.40 -1.68 -8.87
N THR A 143 11.61 -0.68 -9.25
CA THR A 143 12.07 0.71 -9.36
C THR A 143 11.57 1.63 -8.26
N THR A 144 10.62 1.16 -7.45
CA THR A 144 9.79 1.98 -6.53
C THR A 144 9.07 3.14 -7.24
N GLY A 145 8.91 3.03 -8.56
CA GLY A 145 8.27 4.04 -9.38
C GLY A 145 6.77 4.12 -9.06
N TYR A 146 6.28 5.32 -8.76
CA TYR A 146 4.86 5.57 -8.56
C TYR A 146 4.03 5.14 -9.79
N LEU A 147 2.95 4.38 -9.56
CA LEU A 147 2.02 4.00 -10.62
C LEU A 147 0.65 4.65 -10.43
N GLY A 148 0.13 4.63 -9.20
CA GLY A 148 -1.19 5.18 -8.88
C GLY A 148 -1.49 5.15 -7.39
N CYS A 149 -2.36 6.05 -6.95
CA CYS A 149 -2.92 6.05 -5.60
C CYS A 149 -4.40 6.41 -5.67
N ALA A 150 -5.16 5.91 -4.71
CA ALA A 150 -6.46 6.44 -4.36
C ALA A 150 -6.50 6.72 -2.86
N TYR A 151 -7.12 7.83 -2.47
CA TYR A 151 -7.30 8.17 -1.06
C TYR A 151 -8.73 8.02 -0.59
N ASP A 152 -8.92 8.10 0.72
CA ASP A 152 -10.18 7.84 1.42
C ASP A 152 -11.43 8.45 0.78
N GLU A 153 -11.34 9.67 0.23
CA GLU A 153 -12.49 10.30 -0.40
C GLU A 153 -12.82 9.83 -1.81
N GLU A 154 -11.84 9.27 -2.53
CA GLU A 154 -11.95 8.75 -3.90
C GLU A 154 -12.41 7.29 -3.93
N ILE A 155 -12.27 6.58 -2.82
CA ILE A 155 -12.55 5.16 -2.73
C ILE A 155 -14.03 4.97 -2.33
N PRO A 156 -14.88 4.37 -3.19
CA PRO A 156 -16.24 4.04 -2.83
C PRO A 156 -16.25 2.96 -1.75
N VAL A 157 -17.15 3.13 -0.79
CA VAL A 157 -17.33 2.22 0.34
C VAL A 157 -18.79 1.77 0.34
N ASP A 158 -19.01 0.47 0.46
CA ASP A 158 -20.35 -0.11 0.50
C ASP A 158 -21.06 0.13 1.85
N GLU A 159 -22.32 -0.28 1.93
CA GLU A 159 -23.17 -0.11 3.11
C GLU A 159 -22.62 -0.80 4.38
N LEU A 160 -21.73 -1.79 4.22
CA LEU A 160 -21.08 -2.50 5.32
C LEU A 160 -19.75 -1.84 5.74
N GLY A 161 -19.33 -0.77 5.06
CA GLY A 161 -18.08 -0.07 5.34
C GLY A 161 -16.86 -0.69 4.65
N TYR A 162 -17.05 -1.50 3.61
CA TYR A 162 -15.95 -2.14 2.87
C TYR A 162 -15.67 -1.49 1.53
N TYR A 163 -14.40 -1.44 1.17
CA TYR A 163 -13.93 -0.99 -0.14
C TYR A 163 -13.42 -2.16 -0.99
N THR A 164 -13.41 -1.99 -2.30
CA THR A 164 -12.85 -2.95 -3.25
C THR A 164 -11.86 -2.25 -4.18
N ILE A 165 -10.62 -2.73 -4.19
CA ILE A 165 -9.56 -2.26 -5.11
C ILE A 165 -9.28 -3.36 -6.13
N VAL A 166 -9.21 -2.99 -7.40
CA VAL A 166 -8.76 -3.87 -8.48
C VAL A 166 -7.42 -3.37 -8.99
N ILE A 167 -6.44 -4.26 -9.04
CA ILE A 167 -5.09 -3.98 -9.52
C ILE A 167 -4.83 -4.85 -10.75
N SER A 168 -4.47 -4.23 -11.86
CA SER A 168 -4.13 -4.91 -13.11
C SER A 168 -3.31 -4.01 -14.02
N ALA A 169 -2.69 -4.58 -15.05
CA ALA A 169 -2.23 -3.75 -16.17
C ALA A 169 -3.40 -3.06 -16.88
N VAL A 170 -3.09 -1.98 -17.59
CA VAL A 170 -4.06 -1.12 -18.27
C VAL A 170 -4.86 -1.90 -19.32
N ASP A 171 -4.20 -2.76 -20.09
CA ASP A 171 -4.80 -3.62 -21.11
C ASP A 171 -5.59 -4.81 -20.54
N ALA A 172 -5.38 -5.13 -19.27
CA ALA A 172 -6.09 -6.16 -18.52
C ALA A 172 -7.11 -5.58 -17.52
N ARG A 173 -7.41 -4.27 -17.58
CA ARG A 173 -8.39 -3.63 -16.69
C ARG A 173 -9.80 -4.20 -16.93
N PRO A 174 -10.47 -4.77 -15.90
CA PRO A 174 -11.86 -5.18 -16.02
C PRO A 174 -12.77 -4.00 -16.32
N SER A 175 -13.79 -4.22 -17.16
CA SER A 175 -14.74 -3.18 -17.55
C SER A 175 -15.61 -2.70 -16.40
N THR A 176 -15.85 -3.55 -15.40
CA THR A 176 -16.62 -3.19 -14.18
C THR A 176 -15.75 -2.63 -13.05
N ALA A 177 -14.43 -2.46 -13.26
CA ALA A 177 -13.55 -1.84 -12.27
C ALA A 177 -13.67 -0.30 -12.30
N THR A 178 -14.84 0.20 -11.91
CA THR A 178 -15.19 1.63 -11.87
C THR A 178 -15.87 2.01 -10.56
N THR A 179 -15.81 3.31 -10.24
CA THR A 179 -16.38 3.88 -9.02
C THR A 179 -17.90 3.70 -8.94
N GLU A 180 -18.58 3.73 -10.09
CA GLU A 180 -20.03 3.49 -10.20
C GLU A 180 -20.39 2.05 -9.80
N CYS A 181 -19.46 1.11 -9.98
CA CYS A 181 -19.60 -0.27 -9.53
C CYS A 181 -19.06 -0.53 -8.13
N GLY A 182 -18.69 0.51 -7.38
CA GLY A 182 -18.12 0.39 -6.04
C GLY A 182 -16.68 -0.12 -6.04
N VAL A 183 -15.95 0.08 -7.15
CA VAL A 183 -14.59 -0.44 -7.33
C VAL A 183 -13.62 0.68 -7.70
N THR A 184 -12.53 0.80 -6.94
CA THR A 184 -11.39 1.63 -7.37
C THR A 184 -10.41 0.77 -8.15
N TRP A 185 -9.98 1.24 -9.32
CA TRP A 185 -8.93 0.58 -10.09
C TRP A 185 -7.59 1.28 -9.93
N LEU A 186 -6.51 0.51 -9.74
CA LEU A 186 -5.14 1.00 -9.71
C LEU A 186 -4.26 0.22 -10.71
N PRO A 187 -3.28 0.87 -11.36
CA PRO A 187 -2.40 0.23 -12.32
C PRO A 187 -1.35 -0.69 -11.67
N ALA A 188 -1.10 -1.84 -12.29
CA ALA A 188 0.03 -2.72 -11.97
C ALA A 188 1.33 -2.26 -12.66
N GLY A 189 2.47 -2.67 -12.11
CA GLY A 189 3.81 -2.35 -12.63
C GLY A 189 4.07 -2.94 -14.01
N GLY A 190 5.07 -2.41 -14.72
CA GLY A 190 5.34 -2.77 -16.13
C GLY A 190 5.74 -4.25 -16.33
N ARG A 191 6.26 -4.90 -15.28
CA ARG A 191 6.57 -6.34 -15.24
C ARG A 191 5.52 -7.14 -14.47
N GLN A 192 4.36 -6.52 -14.21
CA GLN A 192 3.27 -7.04 -13.40
C GLN A 192 3.61 -7.32 -11.93
N GLN A 193 4.82 -6.95 -11.50
CA GLN A 193 5.25 -6.94 -10.11
C GLN A 193 4.88 -5.59 -9.52
N THR A 194 3.99 -5.59 -8.55
CA THR A 194 3.41 -4.37 -7.99
C THR A 194 3.55 -4.39 -6.48
N MET A 195 4.18 -3.37 -5.92
CA MET A 195 4.12 -3.12 -4.50
C MET A 195 2.84 -2.36 -4.19
N VAL A 196 2.06 -2.84 -3.25
CA VAL A 196 0.80 -2.24 -2.81
C VAL A 196 0.98 -1.69 -1.40
N LEU A 197 0.74 -0.40 -1.21
CA LEU A 197 0.92 0.27 0.07
C LEU A 197 -0.42 0.75 0.60
N LEU A 198 -0.82 0.27 1.78
CA LEU A 198 -1.94 0.83 2.55
C LEU A 198 -1.37 1.72 3.65
N ARG A 199 -1.78 2.99 3.64
CA ARG A 199 -1.30 4.02 4.55
C ARG A 199 -2.40 4.47 5.51
N ASN A 200 -2.05 4.68 6.77
CA ASN A 200 -2.84 5.48 7.71
C ASN A 200 -2.03 6.70 8.16
N MET A 201 -2.67 7.85 8.22
CA MET A 201 -2.13 9.09 8.78
C MET A 201 -2.86 9.44 10.07
N LEU A 202 -2.11 9.73 11.14
CA LEU A 202 -2.62 10.28 12.39
C LEU A 202 -3.92 9.60 12.87
N PRO A 203 -3.87 8.29 13.21
CA PRO A 203 -5.02 7.59 13.74
C PRO A 203 -5.46 8.18 15.08
N ASP A 204 -6.77 8.14 15.34
CA ASP A 204 -7.30 8.41 16.66
C ASP A 204 -6.67 7.43 17.68
N PRO A 205 -6.23 7.89 18.88
CA PRO A 205 -5.63 7.02 19.87
C PRO A 205 -6.52 5.87 20.35
N SER A 206 -7.83 5.90 20.10
CA SER A 206 -8.75 4.79 20.38
C SER A 206 -8.83 3.76 19.24
N PHE A 207 -8.34 4.08 18.04
CA PHE A 207 -8.35 3.17 16.89
C PHE A 207 -7.23 2.12 17.02
N SER A 208 -7.56 0.99 17.66
CA SER A 208 -6.62 -0.12 17.93
C SER A 208 -6.16 -0.85 16.66
N ALA A 209 -7.00 -0.86 15.61
CA ALA A 209 -6.74 -1.53 14.35
C ALA A 209 -5.96 -0.68 13.31
N SER A 210 -5.32 0.42 13.75
CA SER A 210 -4.49 1.27 12.89
C SER A 210 -3.17 0.60 12.50
N VAL A 211 -2.63 1.00 11.35
CA VAL A 211 -1.28 0.57 10.92
C VAL A 211 -0.20 0.94 11.94
N GLN A 212 -0.34 2.08 12.62
CA GLN A 212 0.58 2.55 13.65
C GLN A 212 0.73 1.50 14.75
N ARG A 213 -0.37 0.84 15.12
CA ARG A 213 -0.42 -0.19 16.17
C ARG A 213 -0.12 -1.59 15.68
N ALA A 214 -0.16 -1.84 14.37
CA ALA A 214 0.17 -3.13 13.81
C ALA A 214 1.53 -3.63 14.34
N ILE A 215 1.56 -4.87 14.81
CA ILE A 215 2.79 -5.50 15.27
C ILE A 215 3.37 -6.26 14.06
N PRO A 216 4.66 -6.06 13.69
CA PRO A 216 5.30 -6.79 12.61
C PRO A 216 5.10 -8.31 12.74
N GLY A 217 4.63 -8.96 11.68
CA GLY A 217 4.29 -10.39 11.64
C GLY A 217 2.94 -10.76 12.29
N GLN A 218 2.22 -9.79 12.85
CA GLN A 218 0.89 -9.95 13.46
C GLN A 218 -0.09 -8.87 12.96
N GLU A 219 0.12 -8.37 11.75
CA GLU A 219 -0.66 -7.30 11.12
C GLU A 219 -2.13 -7.71 11.05
N LYS A 220 -2.42 -8.94 10.60
CA LYS A 220 -3.79 -9.46 10.51
C LYS A 220 -4.47 -9.53 11.87
N ALA A 221 -3.75 -9.94 12.92
CA ALA A 221 -4.30 -10.00 14.27
C ALA A 221 -4.59 -8.60 14.83
N THR A 222 -3.76 -7.61 14.48
CA THR A 222 -3.91 -6.24 14.99
C THR A 222 -5.00 -5.47 14.23
N MET A 223 -4.94 -5.49 12.90
CA MET A 223 -5.79 -4.67 12.04
C MET A 223 -7.12 -5.35 11.70
N GLY A 224 -7.19 -6.68 11.82
CA GLY A 224 -8.40 -7.45 11.55
C GLY A 224 -9.01 -7.12 10.17
N PRO A 225 -10.29 -6.71 10.08
CA PRO A 225 -10.93 -6.42 8.81
C PRO A 225 -10.39 -5.17 8.10
N TYR A 226 -9.61 -4.32 8.79
CA TYR A 226 -8.97 -3.15 8.18
C TYR A 226 -7.70 -3.50 7.40
N LEU A 227 -7.17 -4.72 7.55
CA LEU A 227 -6.15 -5.27 6.68
C LEU A 227 -6.81 -5.98 5.49
N PRO A 228 -6.57 -5.56 4.24
CA PRO A 228 -7.28 -6.13 3.11
C PRO A 228 -6.94 -7.59 2.88
N VAL A 229 -7.92 -8.36 2.45
CA VAL A 229 -7.70 -9.70 1.89
C VAL A 229 -7.75 -9.62 0.37
N GLY A 230 -6.92 -10.45 -0.28
CA GLY A 230 -6.77 -10.43 -1.73
C GLY A 230 -7.14 -11.74 -2.40
N ARG A 231 -7.53 -11.66 -3.67
CA ARG A 231 -7.73 -12.80 -4.57
C ARG A 231 -7.32 -12.45 -5.99
N TYR A 232 -6.58 -13.35 -6.63
CA TYR A 232 -6.30 -13.24 -8.06
C TYR A 232 -7.41 -13.84 -8.92
N TYR A 233 -7.64 -13.20 -10.07
CA TYR A 233 -8.56 -13.62 -11.11
C TYR A 233 -7.77 -13.91 -12.39
N PRO A 234 -8.14 -14.98 -13.13
CA PRO A 234 -7.39 -15.41 -14.31
C PRO A 234 -7.55 -14.48 -15.53
N SER A 235 -8.50 -13.52 -15.49
CA SER A 235 -8.71 -12.53 -16.57
C SER A 235 -9.65 -11.42 -16.11
N ALA A 236 -9.61 -10.29 -16.83
CA ALA A 236 -10.62 -9.22 -16.74
C ALA A 236 -12.06 -9.76 -16.85
N ALA A 237 -12.30 -10.61 -17.85
CA ALA A 237 -13.60 -11.23 -18.06
C ALA A 237 -14.05 -12.13 -16.89
N ALA A 238 -13.13 -12.73 -16.16
CA ALA A 238 -13.47 -13.52 -14.97
C ALA A 238 -13.95 -12.65 -13.81
N PHE A 239 -13.39 -11.45 -13.66
CA PHE A 239 -13.89 -10.46 -12.72
C PHE A 239 -15.22 -9.87 -13.19
N ASP A 240 -15.33 -9.47 -14.46
CA ASP A 240 -16.54 -8.84 -15.01
C ASP A 240 -17.79 -9.73 -14.88
N ARG A 241 -17.63 -11.07 -14.89
CA ARG A 241 -18.72 -12.03 -14.66
C ARG A 241 -19.37 -11.93 -13.27
N LEU A 242 -18.72 -11.30 -12.30
CA LEU A 242 -19.31 -11.04 -10.98
C LEU A 242 -20.44 -10.00 -11.08
N GLY A 243 -20.41 -9.14 -12.10
CA GLY A 243 -21.32 -8.02 -12.25
C GLY A 243 -20.92 -6.79 -11.44
N CYS A 244 -21.54 -5.67 -11.79
CA CYS A 244 -21.36 -4.38 -11.12
C CYS A 244 -21.93 -4.44 -9.69
N GLY A 245 -21.19 -3.93 -8.70
CA GLY A 245 -21.60 -3.95 -7.28
C GLY A 245 -21.33 -5.27 -6.54
N SER A 246 -20.87 -6.31 -7.24
CA SER A 246 -20.45 -7.56 -6.60
C SER A 246 -18.99 -7.48 -6.18
N ALA A 247 -18.73 -7.42 -4.87
CA ALA A 247 -17.37 -7.56 -4.38
C ALA A 247 -16.88 -9.00 -4.60
N GLY A 248 -15.94 -9.19 -5.54
CA GLY A 248 -15.35 -10.50 -5.88
C GLY A 248 -14.56 -11.19 -4.75
N VAL A 249 -14.58 -10.63 -3.55
CA VAL A 249 -13.93 -11.16 -2.35
C VAL A 249 -14.95 -10.97 -1.23
N THR A 250 -15.33 -12.03 -0.53
CA THR A 250 -16.09 -11.90 0.71
C THR A 250 -15.09 -11.80 1.86
N PRO A 251 -15.16 -10.78 2.74
CA PRO A 251 -14.37 -10.76 3.96
C PRO A 251 -14.77 -11.98 4.78
N GLY A 252 -13.81 -12.86 5.07
CA GLY A 252 -14.02 -14.00 5.97
C GLY A 252 -14.08 -13.58 7.43
#